data_AF-A0A1U6J0S6-F1
#
_entry.id   AF-A0A1U6J0S6-F1
#
_cell.length_a   1.000
_cell.length_b   1.000
_cell.length_c   1.000
_cell.angle_alpha   90.00
_cell.angle_beta   90.00
_cell.angle_gamma   90.00
#
_symmetry.space_group_name_H-M   'P 1'
#
loop_
_entity.id
_entity.type
_entity.pdbx_description
1 polymer ?
#
loop_
_entity_poly.entity_id
_entity_poly.type
_entity_poly.pdbx_seq_one_letter_code
_entity_poly.pdbx_strand_id
1 'polypeptide(L)'
;MNCHPRRKLTTAVLGACLGVALLGGCSPAPDLDTAVAGQLQTRVASAKELAAAQDFPSALAELQQLNQDVAAAAEQGKVSQQRKARIEAAISTIRSDLEAALAPAPTPPATDRPLTKDEQERLEEAQKEAEKQREEAQKEAEKQRKEAQEEAEKQRNRD
;
A
#
# COMPACT_ATOMS: atom_id res chain seq x y z
N MET A 1 -2.67 57.85 -32.47
CA MET A 1 -1.21 57.98 -32.62
C MET A 1 -0.51 56.93 -31.76
N ASN A 2 0.31 56.10 -32.41
CA ASN A 2 1.64 55.62 -31.97
C ASN A 2 1.69 55.01 -30.54
N CYS A 3 1.58 53.70 -30.30
CA CYS A 3 2.24 52.54 -30.91
C CYS A 3 3.77 52.50 -30.71
N HIS A 4 4.19 51.56 -29.84
CA HIS A 4 5.49 50.85 -29.75
C HIS A 4 6.70 51.63 -29.15
N PRO A 5 7.82 50.98 -28.77
CA PRO A 5 8.12 49.56 -28.50
C PRO A 5 9.02 49.36 -27.26
N ARG A 6 9.45 48.10 -27.02
CA ARG A 6 10.74 47.67 -26.40
C ARG A 6 10.62 46.99 -25.04
N ARG A 7 10.47 45.67 -25.10
CA ARG A 7 11.63 44.82 -24.80
C ARG A 7 11.64 43.64 -25.75
N LYS A 8 12.65 43.66 -26.63
CA LYS A 8 12.98 42.60 -27.56
C LYS A 8 13.38 41.37 -26.74
N LEU A 9 12.67 40.26 -26.87
CA LEU A 9 13.26 38.94 -26.71
C LEU A 9 13.14 38.24 -28.05
N THR A 10 14.17 38.47 -28.86
CA THR A 10 14.48 37.69 -30.05
C THR A 10 14.86 36.28 -29.63
N THR A 11 14.03 35.33 -30.05
CA THR A 11 14.39 34.07 -30.70
C THR A 11 15.55 33.25 -30.12
N ALA A 12 15.21 32.18 -29.42
CA ALA A 12 15.94 30.91 -29.53
C ALA A 12 14.92 29.77 -29.47
N VAL A 13 14.51 29.31 -30.66
CA VAL A 13 13.83 28.04 -30.87
C VAL A 13 14.84 26.96 -30.54
N LEU A 14 14.66 26.26 -29.43
CA LEU A 14 15.24 24.95 -29.21
C LEU A 14 14.16 24.06 -28.61
N GLY A 15 13.89 22.97 -29.33
CA GLY A 15 12.71 22.14 -29.16
C GLY A 15 12.55 21.56 -27.76
N ALA A 16 11.36 21.75 -27.22
CA ALA A 16 10.70 20.81 -26.35
C ALA A 16 9.19 21.02 -26.52
N CYS A 17 8.63 20.40 -27.56
CA CYS A 17 7.21 20.04 -27.56
C CYS A 17 6.98 18.98 -26.47
N LEU A 18 7.11 19.34 -25.19
CA LEU A 18 6.62 18.54 -24.08
C LEU A 18 5.31 19.18 -23.61
N GLY A 19 4.24 18.45 -23.87
CA GLY A 19 2.86 18.88 -23.79
C GLY A 19 2.47 19.48 -22.44
N VAL A 20 2.07 20.76 -22.49
CA VAL A 20 1.14 21.34 -21.53
C VAL A 20 -0.27 20.90 -21.95
N ALA A 21 -0.67 19.66 -21.66
CA ALA A 21 -2.02 19.16 -22.02
C ALA A 21 -2.50 17.89 -21.28
N LEU A 22 -2.13 17.63 -20.01
CA LEU A 22 -2.55 16.39 -19.33
C LEU A 22 -3.11 16.57 -17.91
N LEU A 23 -3.75 17.71 -17.62
CA LEU A 23 -4.60 17.86 -16.42
C LEU A 23 -6.09 18.07 -16.73
N GLY A 24 -6.48 18.01 -18.01
CA GLY A 24 -7.88 18.01 -18.42
C GLY A 24 -8.07 16.97 -19.51
N GLY A 25 -8.69 15.84 -19.18
CA GLY A 25 -8.99 14.77 -20.12
C GLY A 25 -9.68 15.33 -21.36
N CYS A 26 -8.94 15.40 -22.46
CA CYS A 26 -9.47 15.76 -23.77
C CYS A 26 -10.16 14.52 -24.34
N SER A 27 -11.36 14.23 -23.84
CA SER A 27 -12.30 13.36 -24.53
C SER A 27 -13.12 14.24 -25.49
N PRO A 28 -13.25 13.89 -26.78
CA PRO A 28 -13.92 14.72 -27.78
C PRO A 28 -15.44 14.85 -27.63
N ALA A 29 -16.04 14.35 -26.53
CA ALA A 29 -17.45 14.52 -26.20
C ALA A 29 -17.61 14.92 -24.72
N PRO A 30 -18.58 15.80 -24.37
CA PRO A 30 -18.92 16.08 -22.98
C PRO A 30 -19.60 14.85 -22.38
N ASP A 31 -18.76 14.00 -21.80
CA ASP A 31 -19.13 12.79 -21.09
C ASP A 31 -19.65 13.07 -19.65
N LEU A 32 -19.74 14.36 -19.32
CA LEU A 32 -20.11 14.93 -18.04
C LEU A 32 -20.86 16.25 -18.28
N ASP A 33 -22.05 16.38 -17.72
CA ASP A 33 -22.82 17.62 -17.69
C ASP A 33 -22.09 18.72 -16.91
N THR A 34 -22.17 19.97 -17.38
CA THR A 34 -21.40 21.10 -16.80
C THR A 34 -21.91 21.53 -15.42
N ALA A 35 -23.23 21.45 -15.17
CA ALA A 35 -23.79 21.77 -13.86
C ALA A 35 -23.42 20.68 -12.84
N VAL A 36 -23.49 19.41 -13.26
CA VAL A 36 -22.99 18.28 -12.45
C VAL A 36 -21.50 18.44 -12.17
N ALA A 37 -20.69 18.80 -13.17
CA ALA A 37 -19.26 19.02 -12.97
C ALA A 37 -18.97 20.06 -11.87
N GLY A 38 -19.69 21.18 -11.87
CA GLY A 38 -19.55 22.22 -10.84
C GLY A 38 -19.90 21.71 -9.44
N GLN A 39 -21.01 20.98 -9.31
CA GLN A 39 -21.41 20.37 -8.04
C GLN A 39 -20.35 19.39 -7.52
N LEU A 40 -19.88 18.47 -8.37
CA LEU A 40 -18.88 17.48 -7.98
C LEU A 40 -17.56 18.15 -7.55
N GLN A 41 -17.15 19.22 -8.24
CA GLN A 41 -15.95 19.99 -7.90
C GLN A 41 -16.08 20.69 -6.53
N THR A 42 -17.22 21.33 -6.26
CA THR A 42 -17.49 21.95 -4.95
C THR A 42 -17.38 20.92 -3.83
N ARG A 43 -17.95 19.73 -4.03
CA ARG A 43 -17.96 18.70 -2.99
C ARG A 43 -16.57 18.10 -2.75
N VAL A 44 -15.77 17.91 -3.81
CA VAL A 44 -14.36 17.54 -3.69
C VAL A 44 -13.56 18.62 -2.94
N ALA A 45 -13.83 19.90 -3.19
CA ALA A 45 -13.20 20.99 -2.47
C ALA A 45 -13.53 20.94 -0.97
N SER A 46 -14.81 20.75 -0.60
CA SER A 46 -15.21 20.60 0.80
C SER A 46 -14.56 19.39 1.48
N ALA A 47 -14.52 18.22 0.83
CA ALA A 47 -13.83 17.05 1.36
C ALA A 47 -12.34 17.31 1.59
N LYS A 48 -11.69 18.06 0.69
CA LYS A 48 -10.28 18.45 0.82
C LYS A 48 -10.06 19.41 1.99
N GLU A 49 -10.94 20.40 2.17
CA GLU A 49 -10.87 21.33 3.30
C GLU A 49 -11.03 20.61 4.64
N LEU A 50 -11.97 19.67 4.74
CA LEU A 50 -12.18 18.83 5.92
C LEU A 50 -10.97 17.94 6.21
N ALA A 51 -10.40 17.30 5.18
CA ALA A 51 -9.19 16.50 5.34
C ALA A 51 -7.98 17.35 5.76
N ALA A 52 -7.85 18.57 5.24
CA ALA A 52 -6.81 19.52 5.66
C ALA A 52 -6.99 19.98 7.12
N ALA A 53 -8.23 20.09 7.58
CA ALA A 53 -8.58 20.34 8.98
C ALA A 53 -8.47 19.10 9.89
N GLN A 54 -8.01 17.96 9.35
CA GLN A 54 -7.96 16.64 10.03
C GLN A 54 -9.34 16.14 10.50
N ASP A 55 -10.43 16.70 9.97
CA ASP A 55 -11.78 16.20 10.18
C ASP A 55 -12.09 15.08 9.17
N PHE A 56 -11.40 13.95 9.36
CA PHE A 56 -11.54 12.79 8.49
C PHE A 56 -12.95 12.17 8.50
N PRO A 57 -13.68 12.09 9.63
CA PRO A 57 -15.06 11.61 9.63
C PRO A 57 -15.99 12.44 8.73
N SER A 58 -15.90 13.78 8.80
CA SER A 58 -16.70 14.64 7.93
C SER A 58 -16.23 14.55 6.46
N ALA A 59 -14.93 14.45 6.21
CA ALA A 59 -14.40 14.26 4.86
C ALA A 59 -14.90 12.95 4.22
N LEU A 60 -14.98 11.86 5.00
CA LEU A 60 -15.53 10.58 4.57
C LEU A 60 -17.02 10.69 4.22
N ALA A 61 -17.79 11.45 5.00
CA ALA A 61 -19.20 11.71 4.71
C ALA A 61 -19.38 12.49 3.40
N GLU A 62 -18.56 13.51 3.14
CA GLU A 62 -18.59 14.24 1.86
C GLU A 62 -18.22 13.35 0.67
N LEU A 63 -17.24 12.45 0.82
CA LEU A 63 -16.89 11.47 -0.22
C LEU A 63 -18.01 10.45 -0.47
N GLN A 64 -18.75 10.05 0.57
CA GLN A 64 -19.93 9.20 0.42
C GLN A 64 -21.03 9.92 -0.36
N GLN A 65 -21.29 11.18 -0.03
CA GLN A 65 -22.27 11.98 -0.74
C GLN A 65 -21.85 12.24 -2.20
N LEU A 66 -20.57 12.51 -2.45
CA LEU A 66 -20.02 12.63 -3.80
C LEU A 66 -20.29 11.36 -4.62
N ASN A 67 -20.11 10.19 -4.02
CA ASN A 67 -20.36 8.92 -4.69
C ASN A 67 -21.84 8.74 -5.07
N GLN A 68 -22.75 9.13 -4.17
CA GLN A 68 -24.20 9.11 -4.43
C GLN A 68 -24.59 10.07 -5.56
N ASP A 69 -24.02 11.28 -5.56
CA ASP A 69 -24.29 12.29 -6.59
C ASP A 69 -23.81 11.82 -7.97
N VAL A 70 -22.64 11.17 -8.04
CA VAL A 70 -22.13 10.57 -9.29
C VAL A 70 -23.04 9.44 -9.78
N ALA A 71 -23.48 8.56 -8.88
CA ALA A 71 -24.41 7.49 -9.23
C ALA A 71 -25.74 8.05 -9.76
N ALA A 72 -26.34 8.99 -9.05
CA ALA A 72 -27.59 9.64 -9.47
C ALA A 72 -27.45 10.39 -10.81
N ALA A 73 -26.31 11.05 -11.03
CA ALA A 73 -26.05 11.73 -12.30
C ALA A 73 -25.83 10.74 -13.47
N ALA A 74 -25.24 9.56 -13.21
CA ALA A 74 -25.12 8.51 -14.22
C ALA A 74 -26.47 7.90 -14.59
N GLU A 75 -27.34 7.65 -13.61
CA GLU A 75 -28.72 7.18 -13.87
C GLU A 75 -29.52 8.18 -14.72
N GLN A 76 -29.23 9.48 -14.57
CA GLN A 76 -29.81 10.56 -15.39
C GLN A 76 -29.12 10.75 -16.75
N GLY A 77 -28.11 9.94 -17.08
CA GLY A 77 -27.31 10.08 -18.31
C GLY A 77 -26.41 11.31 -18.37
N LYS A 78 -26.25 12.03 -17.24
CA LYS A 78 -25.41 13.23 -17.12
C LYS A 78 -23.93 12.90 -16.89
N VAL A 79 -23.62 11.63 -16.59
CA VAL A 79 -22.28 11.08 -16.46
C VAL A 79 -22.27 9.75 -17.20
N SER A 80 -21.29 9.50 -18.06
CA SER A 80 -21.18 8.17 -18.67
C SER A 80 -20.81 7.10 -17.64
N GLN A 81 -21.18 5.85 -17.92
CA GLN A 81 -20.80 4.73 -17.06
C GLN A 81 -19.28 4.55 -16.96
N GLN A 82 -18.55 4.84 -18.04
CA GLN A 82 -17.08 4.76 -18.02
C GLN A 82 -16.48 5.80 -17.08
N ARG A 83 -17.02 7.02 -17.06
CA ARG A 83 -16.56 8.08 -16.16
C ARG A 83 -17.00 7.85 -14.72
N LYS A 84 -18.23 7.36 -14.50
CA LYS A 84 -18.68 6.91 -13.18
C LYS A 84 -17.68 5.92 -12.58
N ALA A 85 -17.35 4.85 -13.30
CA ALA A 85 -16.41 3.82 -12.81
C ALA A 85 -15.03 4.41 -12.44
N ARG A 86 -14.51 5.35 -13.23
CA ARG A 86 -13.25 6.04 -12.93
C ARG A 86 -13.34 6.90 -11.67
N ILE A 87 -14.45 7.63 -11.49
CA ILE A 87 -14.67 8.45 -10.31
C ILE A 87 -14.84 7.57 -9.06
N GLU A 88 -15.61 6.50 -9.14
CA GLU A 88 -15.82 5.54 -8.04
C GLU A 88 -14.50 4.90 -7.59
N ALA A 89 -13.64 4.51 -8.54
CA ALA A 89 -12.32 3.98 -8.23
C ALA A 89 -11.45 5.02 -7.49
N ALA A 90 -11.44 6.27 -7.95
CA ALA A 90 -10.70 7.33 -7.29
C ALA A 90 -11.24 7.63 -5.87
N ILE A 91 -12.56 7.68 -5.69
CA ILE A 91 -13.20 7.86 -4.38
C ILE A 91 -12.81 6.71 -3.44
N SER A 92 -12.79 5.47 -3.94
CA SER A 92 -12.40 4.30 -3.14
C SER A 92 -10.97 4.39 -2.64
N THR A 93 -10.03 4.82 -3.49
CA THR A 93 -8.63 5.03 -3.06
C THR A 93 -8.53 6.08 -1.97
N ILE A 94 -9.16 7.25 -2.16
CA ILE A 94 -9.10 8.34 -1.17
C ILE A 94 -9.74 7.90 0.15
N ARG A 95 -10.87 7.17 0.11
CA ARG A 95 -11.50 6.63 1.32
C ARG A 95 -10.53 5.74 2.09
N SER A 96 -9.86 4.82 1.40
CA SER A 96 -8.86 3.96 2.01
C SER A 96 -7.72 4.75 2.66
N ASP A 97 -7.25 5.82 2.01
CA ASP A 97 -6.18 6.67 2.54
C ASP A 97 -6.63 7.43 3.81
N LEU A 98 -7.85 7.95 3.82
CA LEU A 98 -8.41 8.64 4.99
C LEU A 98 -8.69 7.68 6.16
N GLU A 99 -9.16 6.47 5.87
CA GLU A 99 -9.34 5.42 6.88
C GLU A 99 -8.01 4.96 7.47
N ALA A 100 -6.96 4.84 6.65
CA ALA A 100 -5.61 4.55 7.13
C ALA A 100 -5.05 5.69 8.00
N ALA A 101 -5.39 6.95 7.71
CA ALA A 101 -5.02 8.09 8.54
C ALA A 101 -5.74 8.13 9.90
N LEU A 102 -6.92 7.50 10.00
CA LEU A 102 -7.66 7.32 11.25
C LEU A 102 -7.18 6.11 12.08
N ALA A 103 -6.48 5.17 11.45
CA ALA A 103 -5.98 3.99 12.15
C ALA A 103 -4.93 4.41 13.21
N PRO A 104 -4.98 3.84 14.43
CA PRO A 104 -3.91 4.05 15.38
C PRO A 104 -2.59 3.56 14.77
N ALA A 105 -1.52 4.35 14.95
CA ALA A 105 -0.19 3.94 14.51
C ALA A 105 0.12 2.54 15.08
N PRO A 106 0.70 1.63 14.28
CA PRO A 106 1.05 0.31 14.78
C PRO A 106 1.95 0.48 16.00
N THR A 107 1.51 -0.05 17.14
CA THR A 107 2.35 -0.14 18.33
C THR A 107 3.58 -0.95 17.95
N PRO A 108 4.81 -0.43 18.13
CA PRO A 108 5.99 -1.23 17.87
C PRO A 108 5.91 -2.52 18.71
N PRO A 109 6.30 -3.68 18.15
CA PRO A 109 6.38 -4.90 18.94
C PRO A 109 7.29 -4.66 20.14
N ALA A 110 6.89 -5.15 21.32
CA ALA A 110 7.58 -4.96 22.59
C ALA A 110 8.90 -5.75 22.70
N THR A 111 9.76 -5.70 21.67
CA THR A 111 11.02 -6.45 21.59
C THR A 111 12.21 -5.65 22.14
N ASP A 112 12.05 -4.37 22.46
CA ASP A 112 13.14 -3.55 23.03
C ASP A 112 13.31 -3.69 24.55
N ARG A 113 12.61 -4.62 25.22
CA ARG A 113 12.93 -4.90 26.62
C ARG A 113 14.22 -5.71 26.67
N PRO A 114 15.30 -5.21 27.30
CA PRO A 114 16.49 -6.02 27.52
C PRO A 114 16.10 -7.29 28.27
N LEU A 115 16.56 -8.44 27.77
CA LEU A 115 16.42 -9.73 28.44
C LEU A 115 16.97 -9.58 29.86
N THR A 116 16.20 -10.03 30.84
CA THR A 116 16.70 -10.13 32.21
C THR A 116 17.77 -11.20 32.28
N LYS A 117 18.68 -11.08 33.26
CA LYS A 117 19.75 -12.07 33.48
C LYS A 117 19.17 -13.48 33.64
N ASP A 118 18.02 -13.60 34.30
CA ASP A 118 17.30 -14.87 34.51
C ASP A 118 16.75 -15.47 33.20
N GLU A 119 16.29 -14.63 32.27
CA GLU A 119 15.86 -15.08 30.94
C GLU A 119 17.07 -15.54 30.11
N GLN A 120 18.21 -14.87 30.25
CA GLN A 120 19.45 -15.20 29.56
C GLN A 120 20.04 -16.53 30.06
N GLU A 121 20.12 -16.73 31.37
CA GLU A 121 20.59 -17.97 32.00
C GLU A 121 19.71 -19.16 31.62
N ARG A 122 18.38 -18.99 31.58
CA ARG A 122 17.44 -20.04 31.16
C ARG A 122 17.62 -20.46 29.69
N LEU A 123 17.93 -19.50 28.81
CA LEU A 123 18.21 -19.78 27.40
C LEU A 123 19.54 -20.50 27.21
N GLU A 124 20.56 -20.17 28.00
CA GLU A 124 21.84 -20.87 27.99
C GLU A 124 21.73 -22.31 28.52
N GLU A 125 20.95 -22.51 29.58
CA GLU A 125 20.70 -23.85 30.14
C GLU A 125 19.94 -24.73 29.15
N ALA A 126 18.88 -24.20 28.52
CA ALA A 126 18.13 -24.91 27.49
C ALA A 126 18.99 -25.29 26.27
N GLN A 127 19.94 -24.43 25.88
CA GLN A 127 20.87 -24.74 24.79
C GLN A 127 21.85 -25.85 25.16
N LYS A 128 22.41 -25.81 26.37
CA LYS A 128 23.32 -26.87 26.86
C LYS A 128 22.60 -28.22 26.96
N GLU A 129 21.33 -28.22 27.39
CA GLU A 129 20.53 -29.44 27.45
C GLU A 129 20.26 -29.99 26.04
N ALA A 130 19.90 -29.13 25.09
CA ALA A 130 19.67 -29.52 23.70
C ALA A 130 20.96 -30.06 23.03
N GLU A 131 22.12 -29.48 23.33
CA GLU A 131 23.41 -29.96 22.83
C GLU A 131 23.73 -31.35 23.37
N LYS A 132 23.56 -31.55 24.69
CA LYS A 132 23.77 -32.86 25.32
C LYS A 132 22.86 -33.93 24.74
N GLN A 133 21.57 -33.63 24.55
CA GLN A 133 20.61 -34.56 23.94
C GLN A 133 21.00 -34.92 22.49
N ARG A 134 21.54 -33.96 21.72
CA ARG A 134 22.04 -34.21 20.36
C ARG A 134 23.28 -35.09 20.36
N GLU A 135 24.21 -34.88 21.30
CA GLU A 135 25.41 -35.70 21.42
C GLU A 135 25.06 -37.14 21.81
N GLU A 136 24.14 -37.33 22.77
CA GLU A 136 23.64 -38.66 23.16
C GLU A 136 22.95 -39.37 21.98
N ALA A 137 22.08 -38.68 21.26
CA ALA A 137 21.42 -39.22 20.07
C ALA A 137 22.41 -39.58 18.95
N GLN A 138 23.47 -38.79 18.75
CA GLN A 138 24.52 -39.11 17.78
C GLN A 138 25.32 -40.34 18.17
N LYS A 139 25.69 -40.48 19.45
CA LYS A 139 26.39 -41.67 19.97
C LYS A 139 25.54 -42.93 19.81
N GLU A 140 24.25 -42.83 20.09
CA GLU A 140 23.33 -43.95 19.92
C GLU A 140 23.19 -44.33 18.43
N ALA A 141 23.03 -43.35 17.55
CA ALA A 141 22.96 -43.58 16.11
C ALA A 141 24.27 -44.18 15.54
N GLU A 142 25.44 -43.75 16.02
CA GLU A 142 26.72 -44.32 15.62
C GLU A 142 26.86 -45.78 16.09
N LYS A 143 26.45 -46.07 17.34
CA LYS A 143 26.45 -47.43 17.88
C LYS A 143 25.56 -48.35 17.05
N GLN A 144 24.32 -47.94 16.78
CA GLN A 144 23.38 -48.70 15.95
C GLN A 144 23.92 -48.93 14.52
N ARG A 145 24.61 -47.93 13.94
CA ARG A 145 25.27 -48.09 12.62
C ARG A 145 26.39 -49.12 12.65
N LYS A 146 27.23 -49.12 13.70
CA LYS A 146 28.30 -50.11 13.85
C LYS A 146 27.73 -51.52 14.04
N GLU A 147 26.72 -51.68 14.88
CA GLU A 147 26.04 -52.96 15.10
C GLU A 147 25.41 -53.49 13.80
N ALA A 148 24.72 -52.64 13.04
CA ALA A 148 24.14 -53.00 11.74
C ALA A 148 25.21 -53.37 10.69
N GLN A 149 26.35 -52.66 10.68
CA GLN A 149 27.46 -52.97 9.78
C GLN A 149 28.10 -54.33 10.13
N GLU A 150 28.29 -54.61 11.42
CA GLU A 150 28.82 -55.90 11.88
C GLU A 150 27.85 -57.06 11.57
N GLU A 151 26.54 -56.85 11.73
CA GLU A 151 25.52 -57.83 11.37
C GLU A 151 25.49 -58.09 9.84
N ALA A 152 25.56 -57.04 9.02
CA ALA A 152 25.63 -57.16 7.57
C ALA A 152 26.90 -57.91 7.10
N GLU A 153 28.05 -57.66 7.74
CA GLU A 153 29.30 -58.36 7.45
C GLU A 153 29.23 -59.84 7.82
N LYS A 154 28.66 -60.18 8.99
CA LYS A 154 28.44 -61.58 9.40
C LYS A 154 27.51 -62.31 8.44
N GLN A 155 26.46 -61.66 7.96
CA GLN A 155 25.52 -62.25 7.01
C GLN A 155 26.20 -62.51 5.66
N ARG A 156 26.99 -61.55 5.15
CA ARG A 156 27.76 -61.70 3.90
C ARG A 156 28.76 -62.86 3.94
N ASN A 157 29.36 -63.15 5.08
CA ASN A 157 30.34 -64.23 5.21
C ASN A 157 29.70 -65.61 5.46
N ARG A 158 28.36 -65.67 5.54
CA ARG A 158 27.57 -66.91 5.74
C ARG A 158 27.02 -67.48 4.43
N ASP A 159 26.88 -66.65 3.40
CA ASP A 159 26.46 -67.01 2.03
C ASP A 159 27.67 -67.44 1.17
#